data_AF-A0A9N9J1N4-F1
#
_entry.id   AF-A0A9N9J1N4-F1
#
_cell.length_a   1.000
_cell.length_b   1.000
_cell.length_c   1.000
_cell.angle_alpha   90.00
_cell.angle_beta   90.00
_cell.angle_gamma   90.00
#
_symmetry.space_group_name_H-M   'P 1'
#
loop_
_entity.id
_entity.type
_entity.pdbx_description
1 polymer ?
#
loop_
_entity_poly.entity_id
_entity_poly.type
_entity_poly.pdbx_seq_one_letter_code
_entity_poly.pdbx_strand_id
1 'polypeptide(L)'
;VFKDEYGNDICVIAKSTFTNVWKALILSLQFMSPKSDLCKTCKTMKMDIQYATQYEKKLELTENYLAHLSCAQKERDYYNNNIVKAVEDGTKYKNTLFAAASNFPNAQQTNYIIDEAEIPDDGKQEK
;
A
#
# COMPACT_ATOMS: atom_id res chain seq x y z
N VAL A 1 4.60 0.78 -28.57
CA VAL A 1 5.15 1.79 -27.65
C VAL A 1 3.96 2.58 -27.15
N PHE A 2 3.69 2.51 -25.85
CA PHE A 2 2.62 3.31 -25.26
C PHE A 2 3.14 4.73 -25.12
N LYS A 3 2.31 5.68 -25.52
CA LYS A 3 2.62 7.10 -25.40
C LYS A 3 1.66 7.70 -24.39
N ASP A 4 2.17 8.56 -23.51
CA ASP A 4 1.30 9.33 -22.62
C ASP A 4 0.48 10.35 -23.42
N GLU A 5 -0.39 11.08 -22.71
CA GLU A 5 -1.19 12.17 -23.26
C GLU A 5 -0.33 13.30 -23.89
N TYR A 6 0.99 13.27 -23.72
CA TYR A 6 1.98 14.21 -24.23
C TYR A 6 2.92 13.61 -25.30
N GLY A 7 2.69 12.35 -25.71
CA GLY A 7 3.46 11.70 -26.77
C GLY A 7 4.81 11.10 -26.34
N ASN A 8 5.13 11.09 -25.04
CA ASN A 8 6.36 10.51 -24.50
C ASN A 8 6.28 8.98 -24.45
N ASP A 9 7.37 8.31 -24.78
CA ASP A 9 7.44 6.85 -24.74
C ASP A 9 7.39 6.36 -23.27
N ILE A 10 6.31 5.65 -22.93
CA ILE A 10 6.13 5.03 -21.62
C ILE A 10 6.69 3.61 -21.67
N CYS A 11 7.56 3.29 -20.70
CA CYS A 11 7.94 1.91 -20.42
C CYS A 11 6.83 1.23 -19.59
N VAL A 12 5.99 0.46 -20.26
CA VAL A 12 4.97 -0.36 -19.61
C VAL A 12 5.61 -1.66 -19.16
N ILE A 13 5.66 -1.88 -17.85
CA ILE A 13 6.18 -3.11 -17.25
C ILE A 13 4.99 -3.93 -16.77
N ALA A 14 4.95 -5.21 -17.14
CA ALA A 14 3.93 -6.12 -16.64
C ALA A 14 4.01 -6.22 -15.10
N LYS A 15 2.86 -6.28 -14.42
CA LYS A 15 2.76 -6.41 -12.96
C LYS A 15 3.60 -7.57 -12.42
N SER A 16 3.64 -8.68 -13.12
CA SER A 16 4.45 -9.86 -12.78
C SER A 16 5.94 -9.51 -12.71
N THR A 17 6.43 -8.74 -13.67
CA THR A 17 7.82 -8.28 -13.75
C THR A 17 8.13 -7.32 -12.61
N PHE A 18 7.26 -6.32 -12.37
CA PHE A 18 7.40 -5.43 -11.22
C PHE A 18 7.43 -6.20 -9.90
N THR A 19 6.50 -7.14 -9.71
CA THR A 19 6.38 -7.95 -8.48
C THR A 19 7.62 -8.82 -8.27
N ASN A 20 8.18 -9.41 -9.32
CA ASN A 20 9.39 -10.22 -9.24
C ASN A 20 10.60 -9.39 -8.84
N VAL A 21 10.76 -8.21 -9.45
CA VAL A 21 11.83 -7.25 -9.10
C VAL A 21 11.66 -6.77 -7.65
N TRP A 22 10.44 -6.41 -7.25
CA TRP A 22 10.13 -6.00 -5.89
C TRP A 22 10.49 -7.08 -4.87
N LYS A 23 10.09 -8.33 -5.11
CA LYS A 23 10.41 -9.46 -4.21
C LYS A 23 11.92 -9.73 -4.13
N ALA A 24 12.65 -9.53 -5.23
CA ALA A 24 14.10 -9.75 -5.25
C ALA A 24 14.87 -8.64 -4.52
N LEU A 25 14.41 -7.39 -4.61
CA LEU A 25 15.14 -6.23 -4.10
C LEU A 25 14.66 -5.75 -2.71
N ILE A 26 13.37 -5.94 -2.41
CA ILE A 26 12.71 -5.41 -1.20
C ILE A 26 12.21 -6.59 -0.34
N LEU A 27 13.16 -7.35 0.21
CA LEU A 27 12.88 -8.54 1.03
C LEU A 27 12.13 -8.22 2.34
N SER A 28 12.25 -6.99 2.83
CA SER A 28 11.63 -6.52 4.07
C SER A 28 10.14 -6.19 3.92
N LEU A 29 9.63 -5.97 2.70
CA LEU A 29 8.23 -5.61 2.46
C LEU A 29 7.53 -6.67 1.62
N GLN A 30 6.66 -7.45 2.26
CA GLN A 30 5.95 -8.57 1.64
C GLN A 30 4.47 -8.26 1.40
N PHE A 31 3.96 -8.69 0.24
CA PHE A 31 2.53 -8.68 -0.04
C PHE A 31 1.84 -9.79 0.77
N MET A 32 0.96 -9.40 1.70
CA MET A 32 0.22 -10.33 2.55
C MET A 32 -1.09 -10.78 1.89
N SER A 33 -1.47 -12.06 2.03
CA SER A 33 -2.74 -12.57 1.53
C SER A 33 -3.93 -12.06 2.38
N PRO A 34 -5.10 -11.73 1.78
CA PRO A 34 -6.23 -11.11 2.48
C PRO A 34 -6.93 -11.92 3.59
N LYS A 35 -6.50 -13.14 3.91
CA LYS A 35 -7.24 -14.08 4.79
C LYS A 35 -6.55 -14.47 6.11
N SER A 36 -5.39 -13.89 6.41
CA SER A 36 -4.75 -14.03 7.72
C SER A 36 -4.05 -12.74 8.13
N ASP A 37 -4.76 -11.64 7.97
CA ASP A 37 -4.41 -10.25 8.25
C ASP A 37 -4.00 -9.97 9.71
N LEU A 38 -4.00 -11.00 10.56
CA LEU A 38 -3.34 -10.97 11.86
C LEU A 38 -1.86 -11.29 11.71
N CYS A 39 -1.02 -10.35 12.17
CA CYS A 39 0.40 -10.64 12.37
C CYS A 39 0.57 -11.81 13.36
N LYS A 40 1.76 -12.42 13.35
CA LYS A 40 2.10 -13.54 14.25
C LYS A 40 1.78 -13.21 15.71
N THR A 41 2.10 -12.00 16.16
CA THR A 41 1.84 -11.52 17.53
C THR A 41 0.35 -11.47 17.86
N CYS A 42 -0.48 -10.86 17.00
CA CYS A 42 -1.93 -10.83 17.17
C CYS A 42 -2.53 -12.23 17.25
N LYS A 43 -2.04 -13.16 16.41
CA LYS A 43 -2.50 -14.55 16.41
C LYS A 43 -2.17 -15.25 17.73
N THR A 44 -0.94 -15.10 18.23
CA THR A 44 -0.50 -15.68 19.51
C THR A 44 -1.29 -15.10 20.68
N MET A 45 -1.37 -13.77 20.79
CA MET A 45 -2.09 -13.11 21.88
C MET A 45 -3.57 -13.50 21.93
N LYS A 46 -4.23 -13.64 20.78
CA LYS A 46 -5.62 -14.13 20.72
C LYS A 46 -5.76 -15.54 21.30
N MET A 47 -4.82 -16.43 20.99
CA MET A 47 -4.82 -17.78 21.56
C MET A 47 -4.56 -17.73 23.07
N ASP A 48 -3.57 -16.96 23.52
CA ASP A 48 -3.24 -16.84 24.95
C ASP A 48 -4.44 -16.30 25.76
N ILE A 49 -5.15 -15.30 25.25
CA ILE A 49 -6.38 -14.78 25.87
C ILE A 49 -7.49 -15.84 25.91
N GLN A 50 -7.64 -16.62 24.83
CA GLN A 50 -8.67 -17.67 24.72
C GLN A 50 -8.44 -18.79 25.74
N TYR A 51 -7.19 -19.19 25.94
CA TYR A 51 -6.83 -20.33 26.80
C TYR A 51 -6.44 -19.93 28.23
N ALA A 52 -6.35 -18.63 28.55
CA ALA A 52 -6.08 -18.16 29.90
C ALA A 52 -7.19 -18.58 30.89
N THR A 53 -6.81 -19.35 31.90
CA THR A 53 -7.70 -19.85 32.96
C THR A 53 -7.75 -18.93 34.18
N GLN A 54 -6.69 -18.15 34.41
CA GLN A 54 -6.60 -17.17 35.50
C GLN A 54 -7.06 -15.80 35.03
N TYR A 55 -7.99 -15.19 35.78
CA TYR A 55 -8.57 -13.90 35.43
C TYR A 55 -7.53 -12.79 35.30
N GLU A 56 -6.62 -12.66 36.28
CA GLU A 56 -5.56 -11.63 36.28
C GLU A 56 -4.66 -11.74 35.04
N LYS A 57 -4.22 -12.95 34.69
CA LYS A 57 -3.43 -13.19 33.47
C LYS A 57 -4.22 -12.87 32.21
N LYS A 58 -5.51 -13.23 32.17
CA LYS A 58 -6.37 -12.92 31.03
C LYS A 58 -6.55 -11.42 30.85
N LEU A 59 -6.66 -10.68 31.95
CA LEU A 59 -6.72 -9.23 31.95
C LEU A 59 -5.44 -8.63 31.37
N GLU A 60 -4.27 -9.01 31.90
CA GLU A 60 -2.96 -8.56 31.42
C GLU A 60 -2.75 -8.85 29.92
N LEU A 61 -3.06 -10.08 29.48
CA LEU A 61 -2.95 -10.47 28.07
C LEU A 61 -3.87 -9.63 27.16
N THR A 62 -5.06 -9.29 27.65
CA THR A 62 -6.01 -8.44 26.93
C THR A 62 -5.50 -7.00 26.82
N GLU A 63 -4.96 -6.44 27.89
CA GLU A 63 -4.35 -5.10 27.88
C GLU A 63 -3.17 -5.03 26.90
N ASN A 64 -2.30 -6.05 26.93
CA ASN A 64 -1.18 -6.17 26.00
C ASN A 64 -1.63 -6.28 24.54
N TYR A 65 -2.69 -7.04 24.27
CA TYR A 65 -3.27 -7.14 22.93
C TYR A 65 -3.84 -5.80 22.43
N LEU A 66 -4.55 -5.07 23.28
CA LEU A 66 -5.09 -3.75 22.95
C LEU A 66 -3.98 -2.72 22.70
N ALA A 67 -2.91 -2.76 23.50
CA ALA A 67 -1.74 -1.90 23.30
C ALA A 67 -1.07 -2.18 21.94
N HIS A 68 -0.88 -3.45 21.58
CA HIS A 68 -0.33 -3.83 20.29
C HIS A 68 -1.22 -3.38 19.12
N LEU A 69 -2.54 -3.55 19.23
CA LEU A 69 -3.50 -3.10 18.23
C LEU A 69 -3.45 -1.57 18.05
N SER A 70 -3.36 -0.81 19.15
CA SER A 70 -3.21 0.64 19.12
C SER A 70 -1.94 1.08 18.38
N CYS A 71 -0.81 0.41 18.62
CA CYS A 71 0.43 0.68 17.90
C CYS A 71 0.30 0.42 16.39
N ALA A 72 -0.28 -0.72 16.00
CA ALA A 72 -0.49 -1.06 14.60
C ALA A 72 -1.43 -0.06 13.90
N GLN A 73 -2.45 0.44 14.61
CA GLN A 73 -3.34 1.49 14.09
C GLN A 73 -2.57 2.79 13.81
N LYS A 74 -1.75 3.26 14.77
CA LYS A 74 -0.94 4.48 14.61
C LYS A 74 0.04 4.39 13.44
N GLU A 75 0.67 3.23 13.25
CA GLU A 75 1.56 2.99 12.12
C GLU A 75 0.80 3.06 10.79
N ARG A 76 -0.38 2.43 10.71
CA ARG A 76 -1.24 2.52 9.52
C ARG A 76 -1.64 3.96 9.23
N ASP A 77 -2.03 4.71 10.25
CA ASP A 77 -2.41 6.12 10.12
C ASP A 77 -1.23 6.97 9.64
N TYR A 78 -0.01 6.70 10.13
CA TYR A 78 1.21 7.36 9.66
C TYR A 78 1.44 7.15 8.16
N TYR A 79 1.37 5.91 7.67
CA TYR A 79 1.54 5.63 6.24
C TYR A 79 0.42 6.21 5.40
N ASN A 80 -0.84 6.11 5.84
CA ASN A 80 -1.98 6.72 5.14
C ASN A 80 -1.81 8.24 5.02
N ASN A 81 -1.36 8.91 6.08
CA ASN A 81 -1.07 10.34 6.05
C ASN A 81 0.06 10.67 5.07
N ASN A 82 1.08 9.82 4.96
CA ASN A 82 2.16 10.02 3.98
C ASN A 82 1.67 9.81 2.54
N ILE A 83 0.76 8.87 2.29
CA ILE A 83 0.12 8.69 0.98
C ILE A 83 -0.65 9.95 0.59
N VAL A 84 -1.48 10.48 1.50
CA VAL A 84 -2.23 11.73 1.27
C VAL A 84 -1.27 12.87 0.92
N LYS A 85 -0.21 13.06 1.73
CA LYS A 85 0.81 14.10 1.46
C LYS A 85 1.51 13.91 0.12
N ALA A 86 1.91 12.68 -0.22
CA ALA A 86 2.57 12.40 -1.49
C ALA A 86 1.67 12.72 -2.70
N VAL A 87 0.36 12.45 -2.58
CA VAL A 87 -0.64 12.81 -3.60
C VAL A 87 -0.81 14.33 -3.69
N GLU A 88 -0.88 15.03 -2.56
CA GLU A 88 -0.95 16.50 -2.52
C GLU A 88 0.29 17.16 -3.14
N ASP A 89 1.49 16.70 -2.76
CA ASP A 89 2.76 17.19 -3.28
C ASP A 89 2.89 16.90 -4.79
N GLY A 90 2.50 15.70 -5.23
CA GLY A 90 2.46 15.34 -6.65
C GLY A 90 1.49 16.23 -7.45
N THR A 91 0.32 16.54 -6.89
CA THR A 91 -0.68 17.43 -7.50
C THR A 91 -0.15 18.85 -7.59
N LYS A 92 0.48 19.35 -6.52
CA LYS A 92 1.10 20.68 -6.50
C LYS A 92 2.24 20.79 -7.52
N TYR A 93 3.08 19.76 -7.61
CA TYR A 93 4.15 19.70 -8.60
C TYR A 93 3.59 19.68 -10.03
N LYS A 94 2.56 18.87 -10.31
CA LYS A 94 1.86 18.83 -11.61
C LYS A 94 1.31 20.21 -11.98
N ASN A 95 0.63 20.88 -11.06
CA ASN A 95 0.09 22.23 -11.28
C ASN A 95 1.19 23.27 -11.53
N THR A 96 2.29 23.18 -10.79
CA THR A 96 3.45 24.08 -10.96
C THR A 96 4.13 23.85 -12.31
N LEU A 97 4.29 22.59 -12.72
CA LEU A 97 4.90 22.28 -14.01
C LEU A 97 3.96 22.63 -15.17
N PHE A 98 2.65 22.49 -15.03
CA PHE A 98 1.68 22.96 -16.01
C PHE A 98 1.74 24.48 -16.18
N ALA A 99 1.87 25.23 -15.07
CA ALA A 99 2.06 26.68 -15.10
C ALA A 99 3.41 27.09 -15.71
N ALA A 100 4.48 26.34 -15.46
CA ALA A 100 5.80 26.59 -16.04
C ALA A 100 5.90 26.20 -17.52
N ALA A 101 5.30 25.08 -17.93
CA ALA A 101 5.23 24.62 -19.32
C ALA A 101 4.34 25.54 -20.18
N SER A 102 3.30 26.15 -19.59
CA SER A 102 2.55 27.23 -20.24
C SER A 102 3.43 28.45 -20.59
N ASN A 103 4.58 28.61 -19.91
CA ASN A 103 5.58 29.65 -20.18
C ASN A 103 6.77 29.16 -21.04
N PHE A 104 6.86 27.87 -21.34
CA PHE A 104 7.93 27.27 -22.16
C PHE A 104 7.33 26.21 -23.09
N PRO A 105 7.12 26.49 -24.39
CA PRO A 105 6.33 25.64 -25.30
C PRO A 105 6.84 24.20 -25.52
N ASN A 106 8.03 23.83 -25.02
CA ASN A 106 8.77 22.63 -25.44
C ASN A 106 9.35 21.76 -24.29
N ALA A 107 8.87 21.85 -23.04
CA ALA A 107 9.40 21.00 -21.96
C ALA A 107 8.68 19.63 -21.86
N GLN A 108 9.41 18.52 -22.07
CA GLN A 108 8.90 17.15 -21.92
C GLN A 108 8.95 16.66 -20.46
N GLN A 109 7.86 16.08 -19.96
CA GLN A 109 7.71 15.58 -18.59
C GLN A 109 7.59 14.04 -18.62
N THR A 110 8.52 13.31 -17.99
CA THR A 110 8.48 11.83 -17.95
C THR A 110 7.72 11.34 -16.71
N ASN A 111 6.44 10.96 -16.87
CA ASN A 111 5.64 10.34 -15.80
C ASN A 111 5.44 8.84 -16.07
N TYR A 112 5.54 8.01 -15.04
CA TYR A 112 5.24 6.58 -15.11
C TYR A 112 3.76 6.34 -14.77
N ILE A 113 3.01 5.68 -15.64
CA ILE A 113 1.60 5.31 -15.43
C ILE A 113 1.51 3.80 -15.18
N ILE A 114 0.81 3.39 -14.12
CA ILE A 114 0.46 1.99 -13.85
C ILE A 114 -0.92 1.75 -14.47
N ASP A 115 -1.04 0.78 -15.37
CA ASP A 115 -2.30 0.43 -16.01
C ASP A 115 -3.13 -0.46 -15.07
N GLU A 116 -4.28 0.06 -14.62
CA GLU A 116 -5.24 -0.65 -13.76
C GLU A 116 -6.28 -1.46 -14.55
N ALA A 117 -6.25 -1.46 -15.89
CA ALA A 117 -7.29 -2.07 -16.72
C ALA A 117 -7.26 -3.62 -16.78
N GLU A 118 -6.24 -4.29 -16.23
CA GLU A 118 -6.18 -5.75 -16.08
C GLU A 118 -6.62 -6.20 -14.68
N ILE A 119 -7.83 -5.81 -14.25
CA ILE A 119 -8.52 -6.45 -13.13
C ILE A 119 -9.32 -7.62 -13.71
N PRO A 120 -8.89 -8.89 -13.58
CA PRO A 120 -9.81 -10.00 -13.72
C PRO A 120 -10.86 -9.89 -12.60
N ASP A 121 -12.13 -9.83 -13.01
CA ASP A 121 -13.29 -10.01 -12.13
C ASP A 121 -13.21 -11.42 -11.55
N ASP A 122 -12.72 -11.54 -10.31
CA ASP A 122 -12.74 -12.79 -9.56
C ASP A 122 -14.20 -13.09 -9.22
N GLY A 123 -14.81 -13.84 -10.14
CA GLY A 123 -16.22 -14.15 -10.22
C GLY A 123 -16.89 -14.32 -8.87
N LYS A 124 -17.96 -13.56 -8.68
CA LYS A 124 -19.01 -13.86 -7.71
C LYS A 124 -19.48 -15.28 -7.93
N GLN A 125 -19.09 -16.21 -7.05
CA GLN A 125 -19.83 -17.45 -6.87
C GLN A 125 -21.15 -17.09 -6.16
N GLU A 126 -22.18 -16.84 -6.95
CA GLU A 126 -23.55 -17.04 -6.49
C GLU A 126 -23.77 -18.53 -6.20
N LYS A 127 -24.53 -18.78 -5.13
CA LYS A 127 -24.85 -20.10 -4.58
C LYS A 127 -25.70 -20.95 -5.51
#